data_AF-A0AAV5JZS7-F1
#
_entry.id   AF-A0AAV5JZS7-F1
#
_cell.length_a   1.000
_cell.length_b   1.000
_cell.length_c   1.000
_cell.angle_alpha   90.00
_cell.angle_beta   90.00
_cell.angle_gamma   90.00
#
_symmetry.space_group_name_H-M   'P 1'
#
loop_
_entity.id
_entity.type
_entity.pdbx_description
1 polymer ?
#
loop_
_entity_poly.entity_id
_entity_poly.type
_entity_poly.pdbx_seq_one_letter_code
_entity_poly.pdbx_strand_id
1 'polypeptide(L)'
;MRAQFLDIFQAWRHWKDGTSLELMDPTLRDSYVINEVTRCTQIGLFCIQEKPIPTMARVVLKLSSTSVTLPHLNRLHSSLAVSQE
;
A
#
# COMPACT_ATOMS: atom_id res chain seq x y z
N MET A 1 -9.14 -11.68 12.34
CA MET A 1 -9.58 -11.33 10.97
C MET A 1 -10.16 -9.93 10.81
N ARG A 2 -10.93 -9.38 11.78
CA ARG A 2 -11.51 -8.02 11.65
C ARG A 2 -10.52 -6.85 11.73
N ALA A 3 -9.44 -6.96 12.52
CA ALA A 3 -8.42 -5.91 12.64
C ALA A 3 -7.55 -5.77 11.37
N GLN A 4 -7.09 -6.89 10.82
CA GLN A 4 -6.18 -6.93 9.68
C GLN A 4 -6.77 -6.33 8.38
N PHE A 5 -8.10 -6.36 8.23
CA PHE A 5 -8.79 -5.72 7.10
C PHE A 5 -8.91 -4.20 7.27
N LEU A 6 -9.01 -3.72 8.51
CA LEU A 6 -9.07 -2.29 8.82
C LEU A 6 -7.74 -1.60 8.53
N ASP A 7 -6.63 -2.28 8.84
CA ASP A 7 -5.27 -1.75 8.64
C ASP A 7 -4.98 -1.51 7.14
N ILE A 8 -5.42 -2.41 6.26
CA ILE A 8 -5.23 -2.28 4.80
C ILE A 8 -6.07 -1.13 4.23
N PHE A 9 -7.31 -0.97 4.71
CA PHE A 9 -8.18 0.10 4.28
C PHE A 9 -7.67 1.48 4.73
N GLN A 10 -7.18 1.58 5.97
CA GLN A 10 -6.52 2.78 6.46
C GLN A 10 -5.27 3.10 5.64
N ALA A 11 -4.41 2.11 5.39
CA ALA A 11 -3.23 2.30 4.54
C ALA A 11 -3.59 2.77 3.12
N TRP A 12 -4.66 2.24 2.53
CA TRP A 12 -5.17 2.67 1.23
C TRP A 12 -5.66 4.13 1.24
N ARG A 13 -6.42 4.53 2.27
CA ARG A 13 -6.88 5.91 2.43
C ARG A 13 -5.69 6.87 2.57
N HIS A 14 -4.74 6.56 3.44
CA HIS A 14 -3.55 7.39 3.65
C HIS A 14 -2.67 7.49 2.40
N TRP A 15 -2.58 6.43 1.60
CA TRP A 15 -1.94 6.51 0.28
C TRP A 15 -2.69 7.45 -0.67
N LYS A 16 -4.02 7.30 -0.78
CA LYS A 16 -4.86 8.11 -1.67
C LYS A 16 -4.82 9.60 -1.31
N ASP A 17 -4.85 9.90 -0.02
CA ASP A 17 -4.88 11.27 0.50
C ASP A 17 -3.47 11.90 0.61
N GLY A 18 -2.41 11.17 0.20
CA GLY A 18 -1.03 11.64 0.28
C GLY A 18 -0.48 11.72 1.72
N THR A 19 -1.19 11.18 2.70
CA THR A 19 -0.87 11.20 4.13
C THR A 19 -0.23 9.88 4.60
N SER A 20 0.59 9.24 3.75
CA SER A 20 1.21 7.93 4.05
C SER A 20 2.13 7.96 5.29
N LEU A 21 2.58 9.15 5.72
CA LEU A 21 3.38 9.32 6.92
C LEU A 21 2.61 9.03 8.21
N GLU A 22 1.29 9.17 8.20
CA GLU A 22 0.42 8.85 9.36
C GLU A 22 0.41 7.34 9.67
N LEU A 23 0.89 6.50 8.75
CA LEU A 23 1.08 5.06 8.95
C LEU A 23 2.39 4.73 9.66
N MET A 24 3.31 5.69 9.78
CA MET A 24 4.64 5.43 10.33
C MET A 24 4.57 5.32 11.85
N ASP A 25 5.32 4.36 12.39
CA ASP A 25 5.51 4.25 13.82
C ASP A 25 6.14 5.55 14.35
N PRO A 26 5.57 6.20 15.39
CA PRO A 26 6.10 7.45 15.94
C PRO A 26 7.56 7.36 16.43
N THR A 27 8.06 6.16 16.74
CA THR A 27 9.46 5.93 17.12
C THR A 27 10.44 6.05 15.96
N LEU A 28 9.95 5.97 14.71
CA LEU A 28 10.73 6.16 13.48
C LEU A 28 10.80 7.64 13.06
N ARG A 29 10.38 8.56 13.93
CA ARG A 29 10.42 9.99 13.66
C ARG A 29 11.84 10.41 13.26
N ASP A 30 11.93 11.17 12.17
CA ASP A 30 13.17 11.65 11.56
C ASP A 30 14.13 10.57 11.00
N SER A 31 13.75 9.28 11.05
CA SER A 31 14.57 8.16 10.55
C SER A 31 14.12 7.63 9.18
N TYR A 32 13.29 8.38 8.45
CA TYR A 32 12.75 7.94 7.15
C TYR A 32 12.85 9.02 6.07
N VAL A 33 12.91 8.56 4.83
CA VAL A 33 12.76 9.41 3.64
C VAL A 33 11.31 9.29 3.16
N ILE A 34 10.60 10.41 3.06
CA ILE A 34 9.16 10.47 2.71
C ILE A 34 8.86 9.66 1.44
N ASN A 35 9.70 9.81 0.41
CA ASN A 35 9.53 9.09 -0.85
C ASN A 35 9.62 7.57 -0.70
N GLU A 36 10.48 7.08 0.20
CA GLU A 36 10.62 5.65 0.48
C GLU A 36 9.43 5.13 1.28
N VAL A 37 8.88 5.93 2.22
CA VAL A 37 7.64 5.59 2.93
C VAL A 37 6.49 5.44 1.94
N THR A 38 6.26 6.45 1.10
CA THR A 38 5.21 6.41 0.08
C THR A 38 5.39 5.20 -0.85
N ARG A 39 6.61 4.93 -1.31
CA ARG A 39 6.89 3.78 -2.18
C ARG A 39 6.61 2.45 -1.48
N CYS A 40 7.03 2.29 -0.24
CA CYS A 40 6.79 1.09 0.55
C CYS A 40 5.29 0.86 0.79
N THR A 41 4.52 1.91 1.11
CA THR A 41 3.05 1.84 1.23
C THR A 41 2.41 1.35 -0.07
N GLN A 42 2.84 1.90 -1.20
CA GLN A 42 2.34 1.52 -2.52
C GLN A 42 2.61 0.05 -2.86
N ILE A 43 3.84 -0.41 -2.65
CA ILE A 43 4.25 -1.78 -2.94
C ILE A 43 3.55 -2.77 -1.98
N GLY A 44 3.41 -2.42 -0.71
CA GLY A 44 2.65 -3.22 0.25
C GLY A 44 1.19 -3.40 -0.17
N LEU A 45 0.51 -2.31 -0.57
CA LEU A 45 -0.86 -2.36 -1.09
C LEU A 45 -0.98 -3.17 -2.37
N PHE A 46 0.02 -3.11 -3.26
CA PHE A 46 0.08 -3.90 -4.48
C PHE A 46 0.20 -5.40 -4.20
N CYS A 47 1.09 -5.80 -3.28
CA CYS A 47 1.32 -7.20 -2.91
C CYS A 47 0.06 -7.90 -2.39
N ILE A 48 -0.83 -7.15 -1.73
CA ILE A 48 -2.06 -7.65 -1.14
C ILE A 48 -3.18 -7.78 -2.19
N GLN A 49 -3.20 -6.90 -3.20
CA GLN A 49 -4.26 -6.85 -4.21
C GLN A 49 -3.99 -7.74 -5.43
N GLU A 50 -2.72 -7.96 -5.76
CA GLU A 50 -2.32 -8.84 -6.84
C GLU A 50 -2.71 -10.29 -6.52
N LYS A 51 -3.36 -10.93 -7.49
CA LYS A 51 -3.67 -12.36 -7.46
C LYS A 51 -3.20 -12.96 -8.79
N PRO A 52 -2.18 -13.84 -8.78
CA PRO A 52 -1.44 -14.35 -7.62
C PRO A 52 -0.54 -13.29 -6.95
N ILE A 53 -0.18 -13.52 -5.69
CA ILE A 53 0.76 -12.66 -4.94
C ILE A 53 2.06 -12.54 -5.75
N PRO A 54 2.64 -11.33 -5.90
CA PRO A 54 3.83 -11.13 -6.70
C PRO A 54 5.02 -11.89 -6.12
N THR A 55 5.88 -12.39 -7.01
CA THR A 55 7.15 -12.99 -6.60
C THR A 55 8.05 -11.93 -5.98
N MET A 56 8.92 -12.33 -5.04
CA MET A 56 9.90 -11.41 -4.43
C MET A 56 10.78 -10.72 -5.47
N ALA A 57 11.10 -11.39 -6.59
CA ALA A 57 11.81 -10.77 -7.71
C ALA A 57 11.03 -9.58 -8.31
N ARG A 58 9.72 -9.71 -8.51
CA ARG A 58 8.85 -8.63 -9.02
C ARG A 58 8.74 -7.47 -8.03
N VAL A 59 8.73 -7.75 -6.73
CA VAL A 59 8.75 -6.75 -5.66
C VAL A 59 10.08 -5.98 -5.65
N VAL A 60 11.22 -6.67 -5.68
CA VAL A 60 12.56 -6.06 -5.72
C VAL A 60 12.77 -5.23 -6.98
N LEU A 61 12.29 -5.71 -8.13
CA LEU A 61 12.30 -4.94 -9.38
C LEU A 61 11.48 -3.63 -9.26
N LYS A 62 10.39 -3.62 -8.49
CA LYS A 62 9.59 -2.42 -8.25
C LYS A 62 10.17 -1.48 -7.20
N LEU A 63 10.87 -2.02 -6.21
CA LEU A 63 11.65 -1.22 -5.26
C LEU A 63 12.83 -0.51 -5.92
N SER A 64 13.50 -1.18 -6.87
CA SER A 64 14.68 -0.65 -7.58
C SER A 64 14.35 0.30 -8.72
N SER A 65 13.10 0.30 -9.22
CA SER A 65 12.66 1.25 -10.25
C SER A 65 12.24 2.58 -9.63
N THR A 66 12.73 3.71 -10.17
CA THR A 66 12.34 5.08 -9.77
C THR A 66 10.86 5.40 -10.02
N SER A 67 10.19 4.65 -10.88
CA SER A 67 8.76 4.79 -11.21
C SER A 67 7.98 3.57 -10.74
N VAL A 68 7.23 3.75 -9.65
CA VAL A 68 6.15 2.82 -9.29
C VAL A 68 4.86 3.37 -9.89
N THR A 69 4.58 3.00 -11.14
CA THR A 69 3.23 3.14 -11.66
C THR A 69 2.38 2.05 -11.01
N LEU A 70 1.73 2.38 -9.90
CA LEU A 70 0.70 1.52 -9.36
C LEU A 70 -0.41 1.40 -10.42
N PRO A 71 -0.82 0.18 -10.82
CA PRO A 71 -2.09 0.04 -11.50
C PRO A 71 -3.13 0.66 -10.58
N HIS A 72 -3.94 1.58 -11.11
CA HIS A 72 -5.06 2.22 -10.41
C HIS A 72 -5.71 1.17 -9.50
N LEU A 73 -5.66 1.38 -8.17
CA LEU A 73 -6.18 0.46 -7.16
C LEU A 73 -7.73 0.44 -7.18
N ASN A 74 -8.31 0.24 -8.36
CA ASN A 74 -9.75 0.14 -8.60
C ASN A 74 -10.31 -1.19 -8.04
N ARG A 75 -9.44 -2.16 -7.67
CA ARG A 75 -9.86 -3.46 -7.13
C ARG A 75 -10.33 -3.43 -5.67
N LEU A 76 -9.80 -2.52 -4.85
CA LEU A 76 -10.35 -2.32 -3.49
C LEU A 76 -11.73 -1.65 -3.55
N HIS A 77 -11.97 -0.76 -4.52
CA HIS A 77 -13.29 -0.17 -4.75
C HIS A 77 -14.34 -1.23 -5.10
N SER A 78 -14.02 -2.20 -5.96
CA SER A 78 -14.94 -3.30 -6.29
C SER A 78 -15.17 -4.28 -5.14
N SER A 79 -14.16 -4.60 -4.32
CA SER A 79 -14.33 -5.54 -3.20
C SER A 79 -15.08 -4.93 -2.01
N LEU A 80 -15.01 -3.60 -1.83
CA LEU A 80 -15.77 -2.87 -0.83
C LEU A 80 -17.23 -2.65 -1.27
N ALA A 81 -17.48 -2.45 -2.57
CA ALA A 81 -18.85 -2.43 -3.11
C ALA A 81 -19.54 -3.80 -2.92
N VAL A 82 -18.83 -4.90 -3.15
CA VAL A 82 -19.34 -6.27 -2.93
C VAL A 82 -19.53 -6.61 -1.44
N SER A 83 -18.93 -5.86 -0.52
CA SER A 83 -19.14 -6.04 0.93
C SER A 83 -20.23 -5.12 1.50
N GLN A 84 -20.91 -4.33 0.65
CA GLN A 84 -22.10 -3.54 1.00
C GLN A 84 -23.40 -4.05 0.34
N GLU A 85 -23.37 -5.23 -0.29
CA GLU A 85 -24.59 -5.97 -0.69
C GLU A 85 -24.80 -7.20 0.20
#